data_AF-A0A838RP82-F1
#
_entry.id   AF-A0A838RP82-F1
#
_cell.length_a   1.000
_cell.length_b   1.000
_cell.length_c   1.000
_cell.angle_alpha   90.00
_cell.angle_beta   90.00
_cell.angle_gamma   90.00
#
_symmetry.space_group_name_H-M   'P 1'
#
loop_
_entity.id
_entity.type
_entity.pdbx_description
1 polymer ?
#
loop_
_entity_poly.entity_id
_entity_poly.type
_entity_poly.pdbx_seq_one_letter_code
_entity_poly.pdbx_strand_id
1 'polypeptide(L)'
;MVTNSLKRQAPKPKRPVITWLLDSDPSIRWQVMRDLTGAPDEAVAAERAKVATEGWGARLLALQGADGRWGGAAWHRGWNSTMHVLMLLRDLGIDPTSDQARRAVGLVRD
;
A
#
# COMPACT_ATOMS: atom_id res chain seq x y z
N MET A 1 -41.45 12.98 1.21
CA MET A 1 -40.35 13.22 0.25
C MET A 1 -39.44 12.00 0.29
N VAL A 2 -39.57 11.09 -0.68
CA VAL A 2 -38.79 9.83 -0.73
C VAL A 2 -37.46 10.13 -1.42
N THR A 3 -36.35 10.04 -0.70
CA THR A 3 -35.02 10.14 -1.29
C THR A 3 -34.69 8.83 -2.01
N ASN A 4 -34.84 8.84 -3.33
CA ASN A 4 -34.38 7.77 -4.20
C ASN A 4 -32.85 7.74 -4.14
N SER A 5 -32.29 6.81 -3.35
CA SER A 5 -30.84 6.63 -3.25
C SER A 5 -30.35 5.99 -4.55
N LEU A 6 -29.82 6.81 -5.46
CA LEU A 6 -29.19 6.34 -6.69
C LEU A 6 -27.99 5.47 -6.30
N LYS A 7 -28.14 4.15 -6.36
CA LYS A 7 -27.00 3.22 -6.33
C LYS A 7 -26.13 3.55 -7.54
N ARG A 8 -25.06 4.34 -7.34
CA ARG A 8 -24.02 4.54 -8.35
C ARG A 8 -23.37 3.19 -8.61
N GLN A 9 -23.78 2.51 -9.68
CA GLN A 9 -23.01 1.38 -10.19
C GLN A 9 -21.74 1.93 -10.83
N ALA A 10 -20.60 1.68 -10.20
CA ALA A 10 -19.31 1.95 -10.83
C ALA A 10 -19.18 1.04 -12.06
N PRO A 11 -18.75 1.57 -13.22
CA PRO A 11 -18.54 0.76 -14.41
C PRO A 11 -17.47 -0.31 -14.12
N LYS A 12 -17.75 -1.56 -14.50
CA LYS A 12 -16.74 -2.63 -14.39
C LYS A 12 -15.59 -2.34 -15.36
N PRO A 13 -14.32 -2.39 -14.90
CA PRO A 13 -13.18 -2.18 -15.77
C PRO A 13 -13.12 -3.24 -16.87
N LYS A 14 -12.68 -2.82 -18.07
CA LYS A 14 -12.50 -3.73 -19.21
C LYS A 14 -11.33 -4.67 -18.94
N ARG A 15 -11.35 -5.88 -19.52
CA ARG A 15 -10.29 -6.89 -19.35
C ARG A 15 -8.87 -6.36 -19.61
N PRO A 16 -8.58 -5.59 -20.68
CA PRO A 16 -7.23 -5.07 -20.91
C PRO A 16 -6.72 -4.16 -19.78
N VAL A 17 -7.62 -3.41 -19.14
CA VAL A 17 -7.28 -2.54 -18.00
C VAL A 17 -6.93 -3.38 -16.78
N ILE A 18 -7.67 -4.47 -16.52
CA ILE A 18 -7.36 -5.40 -15.42
C ILE A 18 -6.00 -6.05 -15.65
N THR A 19 -5.71 -6.49 -16.88
CA THR A 19 -4.40 -7.07 -17.23
C THR A 19 -3.26 -6.09 -16.99
N TRP A 20 -3.41 -4.82 -17.41
CA TRP A 20 -2.40 -3.79 -17.15
C TRP A 20 -2.21 -3.50 -15.66
N LEU A 21 -3.30 -3.44 -14.88
CA LEU A 21 -3.25 -3.27 -13.43
C LEU A 21 -2.59 -4.48 -12.73
N LEU A 22 -2.82 -5.69 -13.22
CA LEU A 22 -2.16 -6.89 -12.70
C LEU A 22 -0.67 -6.93 -13.03
N ASP A 23 -0.22 -6.28 -14.10
CA ASP A 23 1.21 -6.17 -14.44
C ASP A 23 1.95 -5.05 -13.67
N SER A 24 1.23 -4.30 -12.83
CA SER A 24 1.76 -3.15 -12.08
C SER A 24 2.48 -3.55 -10.78
N ASP A 25 2.93 -2.56 -10.00
CA ASP A 25 3.57 -2.72 -8.68
C ASP A 25 2.74 -3.62 -7.73
N PRO A 26 3.39 -4.42 -6.85
CA PRO A 26 2.69 -5.25 -5.87
C PRO A 26 1.61 -4.51 -5.09
N SER A 27 1.85 -3.24 -4.72
CA SER A 27 0.90 -2.40 -3.96
C SER A 27 -0.41 -2.15 -4.70
N ILE A 28 -0.42 -2.28 -6.02
CA ILE A 28 -1.63 -2.22 -6.86
C ILE A 28 -2.15 -3.65 -7.12
N ARG A 29 -1.25 -4.56 -7.50
CA ARG A 29 -1.59 -5.91 -7.96
C ARG A 29 -2.42 -6.70 -6.95
N TRP A 30 -2.05 -6.68 -5.66
CA TRP A 30 -2.78 -7.43 -4.64
C TRP A 30 -4.23 -6.92 -4.46
N GLN A 31 -4.44 -5.60 -4.61
CA GLN A 31 -5.76 -4.98 -4.51
C GLN A 31 -6.64 -5.36 -5.71
N VAL A 32 -6.05 -5.39 -6.90
CA VAL A 32 -6.74 -5.83 -8.12
C VAL A 32 -7.13 -7.30 -8.01
N MET A 33 -6.23 -8.14 -7.50
CA MET A 33 -6.52 -9.55 -7.24
C MET A 33 -7.73 -9.70 -6.30
N ARG A 34 -7.72 -9.00 -5.16
CA ARG A 34 -8.80 -9.00 -4.16
C ARG A 34 -10.13 -8.49 -4.73
N ASP A 35 -10.11 -7.33 -5.38
CA ASP A 35 -11.33 -6.56 -5.62
C ASP A 35 -11.93 -6.81 -7.01
N LEU A 36 -11.10 -7.20 -8.00
CA LEU A 36 -11.50 -7.23 -9.41
C LEU A 36 -11.40 -8.60 -10.07
N THR A 37 -10.69 -9.57 -9.47
CA THR A 37 -10.51 -10.91 -10.08
C THR A 37 -11.17 -12.03 -9.31
N GLY A 38 -11.50 -11.84 -8.03
CA GLY A 38 -12.00 -12.91 -7.17
C GLY A 38 -10.93 -13.95 -6.82
N ALA A 39 -9.66 -13.53 -6.77
CA ALA A 39 -8.56 -14.40 -6.35
C ALA A 39 -8.76 -14.86 -4.90
N PRO A 40 -8.30 -16.08 -4.54
CA PRO A 40 -8.42 -16.57 -3.17
C PRO A 40 -7.56 -15.75 -2.20
N ASP A 41 -8.01 -15.65 -0.95
CA ASP A 41 -7.37 -14.83 0.09
C ASP A 41 -5.89 -15.16 0.31
N GLU A 42 -5.52 -16.44 0.18
CA GLU A 42 -4.11 -16.88 0.28
C GLU A 42 -3.24 -16.28 -0.82
N ALA A 43 -3.72 -16.29 -2.07
CA ALA A 43 -2.99 -15.70 -3.19
C ALA A 43 -2.89 -14.19 -3.06
N VAL A 44 -3.94 -13.54 -2.55
CA VAL A 44 -3.94 -12.10 -2.25
C VAL A 44 -2.93 -11.78 -1.14
N ALA A 45 -2.89 -12.57 -0.07
CA ALA A 45 -1.96 -12.39 1.03
C ALA A 45 -0.50 -12.59 0.58
N ALA A 46 -0.24 -13.63 -0.22
CA ALA A 46 1.07 -13.89 -0.79
C ALA A 46 1.55 -12.74 -1.70
N GLU A 47 0.66 -12.17 -2.53
CA GLU A 47 1.00 -11.02 -3.37
C GLU A 47 1.21 -9.75 -2.53
N ARG A 48 0.37 -9.52 -1.52
CA ARG A 48 0.48 -8.37 -0.62
C ARG A 48 1.80 -8.41 0.19
N ALA A 49 2.28 -9.59 0.56
CA ALA A 49 3.55 -9.75 1.28
C ALA A 49 4.75 -9.17 0.50
N LYS A 50 4.69 -9.19 -0.83
CA LYS A 50 5.75 -8.64 -1.69
C LYS A 50 5.92 -7.13 -1.57
N VAL A 51 4.92 -6.39 -1.07
CA VAL A 51 5.01 -4.94 -0.85
C VAL A 51 6.20 -4.56 0.05
N ALA A 52 6.57 -5.43 0.99
CA ALA A 52 7.70 -5.19 1.89
C ALA A 52 9.07 -5.41 1.24
N THR A 53 9.15 -6.14 0.13
CA THR A 53 10.42 -6.62 -0.47
C THR A 53 10.61 -6.20 -1.92
N GLU A 54 9.54 -5.80 -2.60
CA GLU A 54 9.53 -5.42 -4.00
C GLU A 54 8.84 -4.06 -4.21
N GLY A 55 9.18 -3.40 -5.32
CA GLY A 55 8.46 -2.23 -5.78
C GLY A 55 8.57 -1.00 -4.87
N TRP A 56 7.50 -0.21 -4.83
CA TRP A 56 7.47 1.08 -4.14
C TRP A 56 7.56 0.95 -2.62
N GLY A 57 6.90 -0.06 -2.02
CA GLY A 57 6.95 -0.28 -0.58
C GLY A 57 8.37 -0.57 -0.10
N ALA A 58 9.08 -1.49 -0.77
CA ALA A 58 10.48 -1.78 -0.48
C ALA A 58 11.40 -0.56 -0.70
N ARG A 59 11.16 0.21 -1.77
CA ARG A 59 11.91 1.46 -2.01
C ARG A 59 11.71 2.47 -0.90
N LEU A 60 10.49 2.66 -0.41
CA LEU A 60 10.21 3.56 0.70
C LEU A 60 10.91 3.09 1.98
N LEU A 61 10.82 1.79 2.31
CA LEU A 61 11.54 1.21 3.44
C LEU A 61 13.05 1.44 3.35
N ALA A 62 13.64 1.29 2.17
CA ALA A 62 15.06 1.51 1.94
C ALA A 62 15.50 2.99 2.06
N LEU A 63 14.56 3.94 1.95
CA LEU A 63 14.82 5.37 2.14
C LEU A 63 14.81 5.80 3.61
N GLN A 64 14.55 4.88 4.55
CA GLN A 64 14.60 5.19 5.98
C GLN A 64 16.04 5.57 6.37
N GLY A 65 16.19 6.71 7.04
CA GLY A 65 17.48 7.16 7.56
C GLY A 65 17.98 6.26 8.70
N ALA A 66 19.29 6.34 8.98
CA ALA A 66 19.89 5.66 10.12
C ALA A 66 19.33 6.14 11.47
N ASP A 67 18.72 7.33 11.51
CA ASP A 67 17.96 7.88 12.63
C ASP A 67 16.53 7.34 12.73
N GLY A 68 16.18 6.35 11.90
CA GLY A 68 14.84 5.74 11.85
C GLY A 68 13.79 6.57 11.14
N ARG A 69 14.12 7.75 10.61
CA ARG A 69 13.12 8.70 10.11
C ARG A 69 13.16 8.80 8.59
N TRP A 70 12.05 9.31 8.04
CA TRP A 70 12.02 9.85 6.68
C TRP A 70 11.95 11.36 6.73
N GLY A 71 12.71 12.00 5.83
CA GLY A 71 12.75 13.47 5.74
C GLY A 71 13.32 14.16 6.99
N GLY A 72 13.98 13.41 7.89
CA GLY A 72 14.65 13.95 9.10
C GLY A 72 13.73 14.48 10.20
N ALA A 73 12.41 14.41 10.03
CA ALA A 73 11.45 14.90 11.01
C ALA A 73 10.22 13.99 11.10
N ALA A 74 9.64 13.91 12.30
CA ALA A 74 8.39 13.19 12.53
C ALA A 74 7.26 13.75 11.63
N TRP A 75 7.15 15.07 11.60
CA TRP A 75 6.19 15.80 10.78
C TRP A 75 6.76 17.15 10.32
N HIS A 76 6.41 17.56 9.10
CA HIS A 76 6.57 18.93 8.59
C HIS A 76 5.57 19.19 7.45
N ARG A 77 5.46 20.44 6.97
CA ARG A 77 4.55 20.83 5.88
C ARG A 77 4.93 20.30 4.48
N GLY A 78 6.03 19.56 4.39
CA GLY A 78 6.44 18.88 3.15
C GLY A 78 5.80 17.50 3.05
N TRP A 79 6.06 16.81 1.94
CA TRP A 79 5.38 15.55 1.60
C TRP A 79 6.16 14.28 1.99
N ASN A 80 7.38 14.41 2.51
CA ASN A 80 8.30 13.29 2.77
C ASN A 80 8.64 13.10 4.25
N SER A 81 7.86 13.65 5.18
CA SER A 81 8.06 13.43 6.61
C SER A 81 7.82 11.97 7.00
N THR A 82 8.30 11.55 8.17
CA THR A 82 8.07 10.20 8.70
C THR A 82 6.59 9.84 8.73
N MET A 83 5.73 10.75 9.21
CA MET A 83 4.27 10.56 9.18
C MET A 83 3.71 10.31 7.76
N HIS A 84 4.13 11.08 6.76
CA HIS A 84 3.66 10.90 5.37
C HIS A 84 4.10 9.57 4.78
N VAL A 85 5.36 9.17 4.99
CA VAL A 85 5.86 7.90 4.47
C VAL A 85 5.19 6.71 5.15
N LEU A 86 4.97 6.75 6.46
CA LEU A 86 4.25 5.69 7.17
C LEU A 86 2.79 5.57 6.74
N MET A 87 2.10 6.70 6.48
CA MET A 87 0.76 6.67 5.90
C MET A 87 0.77 6.04 4.50
N LEU A 88 1.72 6.43 3.65
CA LEU A 88 1.84 5.87 2.31
C LEU A 88 2.12 4.36 2.36
N LEU A 89 3.07 3.89 3.18
CA LEU A 89 3.34 2.45 3.36
C LEU A 89 2.10 1.67 3.79
N ARG A 90 1.26 2.26 4.65
CA ARG A 90 -0.02 1.69 5.06
C ARG A 90 -1.00 1.60 3.87
N ASP A 91 -1.11 2.66 3.07
CA ASP A 91 -2.02 2.70 1.91
C ASP A 91 -1.57 1.74 0.80
N LEU A 92 -0.26 1.57 0.61
CA LEU A 92 0.34 0.57 -0.26
C LEU A 92 0.06 -0.87 0.21
N GLY A 93 -0.34 -1.04 1.48
CA GLY A 93 -0.75 -2.30 2.04
C GLY A 93 0.40 -3.14 2.59
N ILE A 94 1.47 -2.53 3.11
CA ILE A 94 2.49 -3.32 3.84
C ILE A 94 1.82 -4.16 4.94
N ASP A 95 2.28 -5.39 5.13
CA ASP A 95 1.84 -6.21 6.27
C ASP A 95 2.47 -5.67 7.56
N PRO A 96 1.67 -5.18 8.53
CA PRO A 96 2.22 -4.66 9.79
C PRO A 96 2.93 -5.73 10.63
N THR A 97 2.69 -7.01 10.34
CA THR A 97 3.36 -8.12 11.01
C THR A 97 4.67 -8.53 10.34
N SER A 98 5.00 -8.00 9.16
CA SER A 98 6.28 -8.26 8.49
C SER A 98 7.46 -7.70 9.29
N ASP A 99 8.61 -8.37 9.20
CA ASP A 99 9.81 -7.93 9.92
C ASP A 99 10.27 -6.54 9.48
N GLN A 100 10.11 -6.22 8.20
CA GLN A 100 10.40 -4.90 7.62
C GLN A 100 9.57 -3.81 8.29
N ALA A 101 8.25 -4.02 8.40
CA ALA A 101 7.35 -3.06 9.04
C ALA A 101 7.67 -2.91 10.54
N ARG A 102 7.92 -4.02 11.25
CA ARG A 102 8.26 -4.00 12.68
C ARG A 102 9.57 -3.26 12.93
N ARG A 103 10.62 -3.53 12.15
CA ARG A 103 11.90 -2.82 12.25
C ARG A 103 11.72 -1.33 11.98
N ALA A 104 11.03 -0.99 10.90
CA ALA A 104 10.80 0.41 10.52
C ALA A 104 10.08 1.20 11.61
N VAL A 105 9.01 0.64 12.19
CA VAL A 105 8.25 1.28 13.27
C VAL A 105 9.04 1.31 14.58
N GLY A 106 9.84 0.27 14.87
CA GLY A 106 10.71 0.23 16.04
C GLY A 106 11.66 1.42 16.09
N LEU A 107 12.34 1.69 14.97
CA LEU A 107 13.30 2.79 14.85
C LEU A 107 12.70 4.20 15.02
N VAL A 108 11.38 4.36 14.87
CA VAL A 108 10.68 5.66 15.02
C VAL A 108 10.21 5.88 16.46
N ARG A 109 9.98 4.82 17.24
CA ARG A 109 9.43 4.90 18.59
C ARG A 109 10.45 5.32 19.65
N ASP A 110 11.73 5.08 19.37
CA ASP A 110 12.87 5.45 20.22
C ASP A 110 13.37 6.88 19.92
#